data_AF-A0A7W1ELU9-F1
#
_entry.id   AF-A0A7W1ELU9-F1
#
_cell.length_a   1.000
_cell.length_b   1.000
_cell.length_c   1.000
_cell.angle_alpha   90.00
_cell.angle_beta   90.00
_cell.angle_gamma   90.00
#
_symmetry.space_group_name_H-M   'P 1'
#
loop_
_entity.id
_entity.type
_entity.pdbx_description
1 polymer ?
#
loop_
_entity_poly.entity_id
_entity_poly.type
_entity_poly.pdbx_seq_one_letter_code
_entity_poly.pdbx_strand_id
1 'polypeptide(L)' 'TAPPGRRMGHAGAIISGSAGTAAEKIEAFEKAGMGVAKRPIDFVELLRARV' A
#
# COMPACT_ATOMS: atom_id res chain seq x y z
N THR A 1 -9.02 3.17 -2.11
CA THR A 1 -8.80 1.69 -2.09
C THR A 1 -9.55 1.05 -3.24
N ALA A 2 -9.03 -0.02 -3.84
CA ALA A 2 -9.75 -0.73 -4.90
C ALA A 2 -11.06 -1.33 -4.36
N PRO A 3 -12.16 -1.35 -5.13
CA PRO A 3 -13.38 -2.02 -4.71
C PRO A 3 -13.21 -3.56 -4.76
N PRO A 4 -13.75 -4.32 -3.79
CA PRO A 4 -13.66 -5.78 -3.78
C PRO A 4 -14.20 -6.42 -5.07
N GLY A 5 -13.52 -7.47 -5.56
CA GLY A 5 -13.95 -8.20 -6.75
C GLY A 5 -13.86 -7.43 -8.07
N ARG A 6 -13.34 -6.20 -8.08
CA ARG A 6 -13.18 -5.39 -9.28
C ARG A 6 -11.70 -5.23 -9.64
N ARG A 7 -11.37 -5.57 -10.90
CA ARG A 7 -10.05 -5.34 -11.48
C ARG A 7 -9.87 -3.86 -11.84
N MET A 8 -8.73 -3.28 -11.46
CA MET A 8 -8.38 -1.89 -11.71
C MET A 8 -7.17 -1.79 -12.65
N GLY A 9 -7.36 -1.41 -13.92
CA GLY A 9 -6.27 -1.12 -14.87
C GLY A 9 -5.28 -2.27 -15.10
N HIS A 10 -4.29 -2.40 -14.22
CA HIS A 10 -3.31 -3.50 -14.22
C HIS A 10 -3.98 -4.86 -13.96
N ALA A 11 -3.56 -5.88 -14.73
CA ALA A 11 -4.09 -7.25 -14.64
C ALA A 11 -4.20 -7.83 -13.21
N GLY A 12 -3.20 -7.58 -12.34
CA GLY A 12 -3.17 -8.09 -10.96
C GLY A 12 -3.73 -7.15 -9.90
N ALA A 13 -4.22 -5.96 -10.26
CA ALA A 13 -4.77 -5.01 -9.30
C ALA A 13 -6.24 -5.33 -9.01
N ILE A 14 -6.46 -6.37 -8.20
CA ILE A 14 -7.77 -6.82 -7.74
C ILE A 14 -7.69 -7.23 -6.26
N ILE A 15 -8.74 -6.93 -5.49
CA ILE A 15 -8.91 -7.44 -4.13
C ILE A 15 -9.78 -8.70 -4.20
N SER A 16 -9.27 -9.80 -3.65
CA SER A 16 -9.93 -11.12 -3.66
C SER A 16 -10.28 -11.54 -2.23
N GLY A 17 -11.56 -11.50 -1.89
CA GLY A 17 -12.01 -11.76 -0.52
C GLY A 17 -11.46 -10.72 0.46
N SER A 18 -10.84 -11.16 1.55
CA SER A 18 -10.16 -10.30 2.53
C SER A 18 -8.69 -10.01 2.21
N ALA A 19 -8.11 -10.66 1.20
CA ALA A 19 -6.69 -10.61 0.90
C ALA A 19 -6.35 -9.61 -0.22
N GLY A 20 -5.14 -9.06 -0.16
CA GLY A 20 -4.60 -8.17 -1.20
C GLY A 20 -5.07 -6.71 -1.06
N THR A 21 -5.61 -6.35 0.09
CA THR A 21 -5.97 -4.97 0.39
C THR A 21 -4.72 -4.09 0.56
N ALA A 22 -4.87 -2.79 0.34
CA ALA A 22 -3.79 -1.85 0.62
C ALA A 22 -3.45 -1.80 2.13
N ALA A 23 -4.47 -1.91 3.00
CA ALA A 23 -4.31 -1.85 4.44
C ALA A 23 -3.46 -3.00 4.99
N GLU A 24 -3.72 -4.24 4.53
CA GLU A 24 -2.94 -5.42 4.91
C GLU A 24 -1.45 -5.27 4.57
N LYS A 25 -1.15 -4.72 3.39
CA LYS A 25 0.23 -4.47 2.95
C LYS A 25 0.92 -3.41 3.79
N ILE A 26 0.21 -2.33 4.13
CA ILE A 26 0.71 -1.26 5.00
C ILE A 26 1.07 -1.82 6.37
N GLU A 27 0.16 -2.58 7.00
CA GLU A 27 0.40 -3.21 8.30
C GLU A 27 1.61 -4.15 8.27
N ALA A 28 1.76 -4.95 7.21
CA ALA A 28 2.90 -5.85 7.05
C ALA A 28 4.23 -5.09 6.95
N PHE A 29 4.26 -3.98 6.21
CA PHE A 29 5.45 -3.13 6.10
C PHE A 29 5.81 -2.44 7.41
N GLU A 30 4.82 -1.91 8.13
CA GLU A 30 5.02 -1.28 9.44
C GLU A 30 5.56 -2.31 10.46
N LYS A 31 5.01 -3.53 10.48
CA LYS A 31 5.54 -4.64 11.32
C LYS A 31 6.97 -5.02 10.99
N ALA A 32 7.38 -4.85 9.73
CA ALA A 32 8.76 -5.09 9.29
C ALA A 32 9.70 -3.90 9.56
N GLY A 33 9.23 -2.81 10.20
CA GLY A 33 10.03 -1.61 10.47
C GLY A 33 10.30 -0.75 9.23
N MET A 34 9.52 -0.93 8.17
CA MET A 34 9.60 -0.12 6.95
C MET A 34 8.84 1.19 7.13
N GLY A 35 9.38 2.28 6.57
CA GLY A 35 8.62 3.52 6.44
C GLY A 35 7.54 3.38 5.38
N VAL A 36 6.32 3.85 5.66
CA VAL A 36 5.20 3.79 4.72
C VAL A 36 4.62 5.19 4.50
N ALA A 37 4.65 5.66 3.25
CA ALA A 37 4.03 6.93 2.87
C ALA A 37 2.52 6.74 2.68
N LYS A 38 1.70 7.62 3.29
CA LYS A 38 0.23 7.53 3.21
C LYS A 38 -0.30 8.01 1.87
N ARG A 39 0.39 8.97 1.24
CA ARG A 39 0.07 9.51 -0.09
C ARG A 39 1.33 9.53 -0.95
N PRO A 40 1.17 9.53 -2.29
CA PRO A 40 2.31 9.63 -3.20
C PRO A 40 3.23 10.83 -2.91
N ILE A 41 2.64 11.98 -2.52
CA ILE A 41 3.39 13.21 -2.21
C ILE A 41 4.25 13.11 -0.95
N ASP A 42 3.91 12.22 -0.01
CA ASP A 42 4.62 12.10 1.27
C ASP A 42 5.95 11.33 1.14
N PHE A 43 6.22 10.69 0.00
CA PHE A 43 7.43 9.89 -0.24
C PHE A 43 8.72 10.70 -0.11
N VAL A 44 8.74 11.96 -0.58
CA VAL A 44 9.93 12.80 -0.54
C VAL A 44 10.37 13.06 0.90
N GLU A 45 9.43 13.46 1.76
CA GLU A 45 9.70 13.70 3.18
C GLU A 45 10.07 12.42 3.92
N LEU A 46 9.40 11.30 3.62
CA LEU A 46 9.72 10.00 4.20
C LEU A 46 11.14 9.55 3.89
N LEU A 47 11.60 9.75 2.64
CA LEU A 47 12.96 9.41 2.24
C LEU A 47 13.98 10.30 2.94
N ARG A 48 13.73 11.61 3.02
CA ARG A 48 14.59 12.56 3.74
C ARG A 48 14.78 12.19 5.22
N ALA A 49 13.72 11.74 5.88
CA ALA A 49 13.76 11.34 7.29
C ALA A 49 14.53 10.03 7.57
N ARG A 50 14.89 9.27 6.52
CA ARG A 50 15.62 7.99 6.62
C ARG A 50 17.14 8.17 6.43
N VAL A 51 17.61 9.34 6.00
CA VAL A 51 19.03 9.66 5.75
C VAL A 51 19.69 10.24 7.00
#